data_AF-A0A957NS05-F1
#
_entry.id   AF-A0A957NS05-F1
#
_cell.length_a   1.000
_cell.length_b   1.000
_cell.length_c   1.000
_cell.angle_alpha   90.00
_cell.angle_beta   90.00
_cell.angle_gamma   90.00
#
_symmetry.space_group_name_H-M   'P 1'
#
loop_
_entity.id
_entity.type
_entity.pdbx_description
1 polymer ?
#
loop_
_entity_poly.entity_id
_entity_poly.type
_entity_poly.pdbx_seq_one_letter_code
_entity_poly.pdbx_strand_id
1 'polypeptide(L)'
;MTRLSQPWVVHQATVDTQVVTVRPLQPADADSIFAMHERLSPESVYYRYLQYRRPTLAEIATVCHLAPERGAGFVAALPAEPGTVVGVAYYVREAYTAEPTAEPGILVEDRFQAQGIGRRLWQQLQHH
;
A
#
# COMPACT_ATOMS: atom_id res chain seq x y z
N MET A 1 -22.61 -6.81 -5.81
CA MET A 1 -21.59 -7.57 -5.07
C MET A 1 -20.77 -8.39 -6.06
N THR A 2 -19.90 -7.73 -6.82
CA THR A 2 -19.16 -8.38 -7.91
C THR A 2 -17.81 -8.86 -7.37
N ARG A 3 -17.68 -10.18 -7.20
CA ARG A 3 -16.39 -10.83 -6.96
C ARG A 3 -15.50 -10.59 -8.18
N LEU A 4 -14.48 -9.76 -8.04
CA LEU A 4 -13.33 -9.77 -8.95
C LEU A 4 -12.35 -10.84 -8.46
N SER A 5 -12.68 -12.11 -8.75
CA SER A 5 -11.78 -13.23 -8.54
C SER A 5 -10.99 -13.50 -9.82
N GLN A 6 -10.00 -12.66 -10.09
CA GLN A 6 -8.81 -13.13 -10.81
C GLN A 6 -7.86 -13.70 -9.75
N PRO A 7 -7.30 -14.90 -9.92
CA PRO A 7 -6.25 -15.38 -9.02
C PRO A 7 -5.04 -14.47 -9.18
N TRP A 8 -4.85 -13.55 -8.25
CA TRP A 8 -3.71 -12.63 -8.26
C TRP A 8 -2.43 -13.44 -8.18
N VAL A 9 -1.49 -13.16 -9.08
CA VAL A 9 -0.18 -13.80 -9.09
C VAL A 9 0.54 -13.41 -7.79
N VAL A 10 0.63 -14.36 -6.87
CA VAL A 10 1.57 -14.29 -5.75
C VAL A 10 2.95 -14.30 -6.38
N HIS A 11 3.52 -13.12 -6.56
CA HIS A 11 4.94 -13.05 -6.86
C HIS A 11 5.69 -13.24 -5.55
N GLN A 12 6.11 -14.47 -5.29
CA GLN A 12 7.09 -14.75 -4.26
C GLN A 12 8.37 -13.99 -4.63
N ALA A 13 8.74 -13.01 -3.81
CA ALA A 13 10.10 -12.51 -3.76
C ALA A 13 10.66 -13.02 -2.44
N THR A 14 11.65 -13.89 -2.51
CA THR A 14 12.35 -14.33 -1.31
C THR A 14 13.20 -13.17 -0.81
N VAL A 15 12.70 -12.50 0.23
CA VAL A 15 13.46 -11.53 1.03
C VAL A 15 14.09 -12.30 2.17
N ASP A 16 15.34 -12.73 2.02
CA ASP A 16 16.08 -13.59 2.96
C ASP A 16 15.41 -14.92 3.38
N THR A 17 14.17 -15.22 2.94
CA THR A 17 13.34 -16.46 3.04
C THR A 17 11.82 -16.19 3.05
N GLN A 18 11.36 -14.92 3.09
CA GLN A 18 9.95 -14.61 3.35
C GLN A 18 9.10 -14.42 2.09
N VAL A 19 7.90 -15.01 2.07
CA VAL A 19 6.89 -14.82 1.01
C VAL A 19 6.07 -13.56 1.29
N VAL A 20 5.86 -12.71 0.27
CA VAL A 20 4.99 -11.52 0.35
C VAL A 20 3.86 -11.66 -0.67
N THR A 21 2.63 -11.35 -0.24
CA THR A 21 1.45 -11.27 -1.11
C THR A 21 1.03 -9.84 -1.34
N VAL A 22 0.70 -9.48 -2.58
CA VAL A 22 0.07 -8.19 -2.90
C VAL A 22 -1.41 -8.41 -3.14
N ARG A 23 -2.26 -7.62 -2.49
CA ARG A 23 -3.73 -7.71 -2.59
C ARG A 23 -4.38 -6.33 -2.51
N PRO A 24 -5.64 -6.17 -2.95
CA PRO A 24 -6.39 -4.94 -2.72
C PRO A 24 -6.42 -4.55 -1.23
N LEU A 25 -6.34 -3.25 -0.99
CA LEU A 25 -6.49 -2.62 0.31
C LEU A 25 -7.92 -2.82 0.82
N GLN A 26 -8.06 -3.09 2.11
CA GLN A 26 -9.34 -3.25 2.78
C GLN A 26 -9.46 -2.29 3.96
N PRO A 27 -10.69 -1.90 4.35
CA PRO A 27 -10.92 -1.08 5.56
C PRO A 27 -10.21 -1.59 6.82
N ALA A 28 -10.13 -2.92 6.98
CA ALA A 28 -9.52 -3.57 8.14
C ALA A 28 -7.98 -3.51 8.17
N ASP A 29 -7.32 -3.04 7.10
CA ASP A 29 -5.86 -2.93 7.04
C ASP A 29 -5.29 -1.74 7.82
N ALA A 30 -6.14 -0.84 8.33
CA ALA A 30 -5.72 0.41 8.96
C ALA A 30 -4.75 0.19 10.12
N ASP A 31 -5.04 -0.74 11.02
CA ASP A 31 -4.18 -1.06 12.17
C ASP A 31 -2.84 -1.67 11.72
N SER A 32 -2.87 -2.56 10.72
CA SER A 32 -1.66 -3.19 10.17
C SER A 32 -0.75 -2.18 9.47
N ILE A 33 -1.33 -1.24 8.72
CA ILE A 33 -0.60 -0.16 8.06
C ILE A 33 -0.07 0.82 9.11
N PHE A 34 -0.84 1.13 10.15
CA PHE A 34 -0.38 1.97 11.26
C PHE A 34 0.83 1.34 11.95
N ALA A 35 0.75 0.05 12.29
CA ALA A 35 1.87 -0.69 12.86
C ALA A 35 3.09 -0.75 11.92
N MET A 36 2.89 -0.78 10.61
CA MET A 36 3.98 -0.69 9.63
C MET A 36 4.73 0.64 9.72
N HIS A 37 4.02 1.76 9.93
CA HIS A 37 4.64 3.09 10.05
C HIS A 37 5.59 3.21 11.25
N GLU A 38 5.33 2.49 12.34
CA GLU A 38 6.20 2.43 13.51
C GLU A 38 7.55 1.77 13.22
N ARG A 39 7.64 0.95 12.17
CA ARG A 39 8.87 0.25 11.78
C ARG A 39 9.69 0.99 10.72
N LEU A 40 9.20 2.14 10.23
CA LEU A 40 9.88 2.91 9.20
C LEU A 40 11.06 3.72 9.75
N SER A 41 12.12 3.80 8.95
CA SER A 41 13.22 4.73 9.20
C SER A 41 12.75 6.19 9.07
N PRO A 42 13.44 7.15 9.73
CA PRO A 42 13.17 8.57 9.55
C PRO A 42 13.29 9.05 8.09
N GLU A 43 14.16 8.43 7.30
CA GLU A 43 14.36 8.73 5.88
C GLU A 43 13.15 8.31 5.04
N SER A 44 12.67 7.07 5.22
CA SER A 44 11.44 6.56 4.58
C SER A 44 10.21 7.40 4.96
N VAL A 45 10.11 7.83 6.23
CA VAL A 45 9.07 8.76 6.69
C VAL A 45 9.18 10.11 5.97
N TYR A 46 10.38 10.69 5.91
CA TYR A 46 10.60 11.97 5.23
C TYR A 46 10.24 11.90 3.76
N TYR A 47 10.69 10.89 3.01
CA TYR A 47 10.36 10.78 1.59
C TYR A 47 8.88 10.54 1.34
N ARG A 48 8.18 9.86 2.27
CA ARG A 48 6.74 9.63 2.13
C ARG A 48 5.90 10.88 2.41
N TYR A 49 6.28 11.67 3.40
CA TYR A 49 5.44 12.76 3.93
C TYR A 49 6.03 14.16 3.73
N LEU A 50 7.21 14.25 3.13
CA LEU A 50 8.04 15.44 2.98
C LEU A 50 8.29 16.19 4.30
N GLN A 51 8.21 15.45 5.42
CA GLN A 51 8.42 15.92 6.78
C GLN A 51 8.60 14.72 7.72
N TYR A 52 9.23 14.94 8.88
CA TYR A 52 9.41 13.91 9.91
C TYR A 52 8.15 13.72 10.76
N ARG A 53 7.03 13.34 10.12
CA ARG A 53 5.77 12.99 10.81
C ARG A 53 5.29 11.61 10.40
N ARG A 54 4.68 10.89 11.34
CA ARG A 54 3.89 9.70 11.05
C ARG A 54 2.40 10.07 10.97
N PRO A 55 1.61 9.41 10.12
CA PRO A 55 0.18 9.64 10.06
C PRO A 55 -0.48 9.08 11.32
N THR A 56 -1.58 9.70 11.73
CA THR A 56 -2.50 9.15 12.72
C THR A 56 -3.24 7.94 12.16
N LEU A 57 -3.76 7.08 13.03
CA LEU A 57 -4.63 5.97 12.61
C LEU A 57 -5.84 6.46 11.81
N ALA A 58 -6.39 7.63 12.15
CA ALA A 58 -7.53 8.23 11.43
C ALA A 58 -7.18 8.65 9.99
N GLU A 59 -5.98 9.21 9.77
CA GLU A 59 -5.49 9.51 8.42
C GLU A 59 -5.32 8.24 7.59
N ILE A 60 -4.76 7.17 8.17
CA ILE A 60 -4.63 5.87 7.48
C ILE A 60 -6.01 5.26 7.20
N ALA A 61 -6.93 5.31 8.17
CA ALA A 61 -8.28 4.80 7.99
C ALA A 61 -9.00 5.53 6.85
N THR A 62 -8.78 6.83 6.68
CA THR A 62 -9.35 7.61 5.56
C THR A 62 -8.92 7.04 4.20
N VAL A 63 -7.65 6.63 4.07
CA VAL A 63 -7.13 5.97 2.86
C VAL A 63 -7.76 4.57 2.68
N CYS A 64 -7.87 3.79 3.77
CA CYS A 64 -8.44 2.43 3.71
C CYS A 64 -9.95 2.42 3.36
N HIS A 65 -10.63 3.55 3.53
CA HIS A 65 -12.04 3.75 3.20
C HIS A 65 -12.25 4.63 1.95
N LEU A 66 -11.22 4.75 1.09
CA LEU A 66 -11.38 5.43 -0.20
C LEU A 66 -12.51 4.78 -0.99
N ALA A 67 -13.43 5.62 -1.46
CA ALA A 67 -14.50 5.18 -2.34
C ALA A 67 -13.91 4.88 -3.73
N PRO A 68 -14.37 3.84 -4.46
CA PRO A 68 -13.77 3.43 -5.74
C PRO A 68 -13.66 4.54 -6.79
N GLU A 69 -14.60 5.49 -6.79
CA GLU A 69 -14.61 6.66 -7.66
C GLU A 69 -13.57 7.72 -7.28
N ARG A 70 -13.02 7.67 -6.07
CA ARG A 70 -12.00 8.60 -5.55
C ARG A 70 -10.59 8.02 -5.56
N GLY A 71 -10.44 6.71 -5.74
CA GLY A 71 -9.13 6.08 -5.72
C GLY A 71 -9.20 4.58 -5.51
N ALA A 72 -8.01 3.96 -5.46
CA ALA A 72 -7.84 2.56 -5.14
C ALA A 72 -6.49 2.35 -4.43
N GLY A 73 -6.37 1.23 -3.72
CA GLY A 73 -5.16 0.89 -2.99
C GLY A 73 -4.90 -0.60 -2.93
N PHE A 74 -3.64 -0.93 -2.66
CA PHE A 74 -3.12 -2.28 -2.52
C PHE A 74 -2.14 -2.32 -1.35
N VAL A 75 -2.03 -3.49 -0.71
CA VAL A 75 -1.04 -3.76 0.33
C VAL A 75 -0.19 -4.95 -0.05
N ALA A 76 1.07 -4.90 0.39
CA ALA A 76 1.98 -6.03 0.44
C ALA A 76 1.97 -6.57 1.88
N ALA A 77 1.65 -7.84 2.07
CA ALA A 77 1.47 -8.47 3.37
C ALA A 77 2.19 -9.83 3.46
N LEU A 78 2.59 -10.22 4.67
CA LEU A 78 3.23 -11.49 4.95
C LEU A 78 2.17 -12.58 5.24
N PRO A 79 2.06 -13.64 4.43
CA PRO A 79 1.09 -14.71 4.69
C PRO A 79 1.42 -15.52 5.95
N ALA A 80 2.71 -15.63 6.29
CA ALA A 80 3.18 -16.35 7.48
C ALA A 80 2.83 -15.62 8.79
N GLU A 81 2.55 -14.31 8.71
CA GLU A 81 2.18 -13.46 9.84
C GLU A 81 0.89 -12.71 9.50
N PRO A 82 -0.29 -13.34 9.66
CA PRO A 82 -1.56 -12.71 9.34
C PRO A 82 -1.72 -11.37 10.06
N GLY A 83 -2.06 -10.32 9.31
CA GLY A 83 -2.14 -8.96 9.83
C GLY A 83 -0.84 -8.15 9.75
N THR A 84 0.24 -8.70 9.20
CA THR A 84 1.47 -7.95 8.97
C THR A 84 1.51 -7.38 7.54
N VAL A 85 1.35 -6.06 7.43
CA VAL A 85 1.58 -5.28 6.21
C VAL A 85 3.02 -4.77 6.19
N VAL A 86 3.70 -4.91 5.05
CA VAL A 86 5.09 -4.51 4.80
C VAL A 86 5.23 -3.50 3.65
N GLY A 87 4.12 -3.18 2.98
CA GLY A 87 4.06 -2.11 2.00
C GLY A 87 2.63 -1.73 1.68
N VAL A 88 2.43 -0.49 1.26
CA VAL A 88 1.14 0.06 0.86
C VAL A 88 1.32 0.95 -0.35
N ALA A 89 0.38 0.87 -1.28
CA ALA A 89 0.30 1.78 -2.41
C ALA A 89 -1.14 2.15 -2.67
N TYR A 90 -1.40 3.42 -2.96
CA TYR A 90 -2.72 3.88 -3.35
C TYR A 90 -2.60 5.11 -4.22
N TYR A 91 -3.66 5.41 -4.96
CA TYR A 91 -3.81 6.69 -5.62
C TYR A 91 -5.11 7.37 -5.19
N VAL A 92 -5.12 8.70 -5.26
CA VAL A 92 -6.33 9.51 -5.15
C VAL A 92 -6.55 10.21 -6.49
N ARG A 93 -7.78 10.16 -7.00
CA ARG A 93 -8.17 10.88 -8.22
C ARG A 93 -8.35 12.36 -7.91
N GLU A 94 -7.82 13.21 -8.76
CA GLU A 94 -8.03 14.65 -8.64
C GLU A 94 -9.46 15.01 -9.04
N ALA A 95 -10.16 15.74 -8.18
CA ALA A 95 -11.56 16.11 -8.40
C ALA A 95 -11.74 17.44 -9.16
N TYR A 96 -10.67 18.19 -9.38
CA TYR A 96 -10.72 19.59 -9.84
C TYR A 96 -10.18 19.79 -11.26
N THR A 97 -9.76 18.72 -11.93
CA THR A 97 -9.20 18.76 -13.29
C THR A 97 -10.19 18.24 -14.31
N ALA A 98 -10.16 18.81 -15.51
CA ALA A 98 -11.01 18.35 -16.63
C ALA A 98 -10.54 17.00 -17.20
N GLU A 99 -9.27 16.66 -17.00
CA GLU A 99 -8.68 15.37 -17.36
C GLU A 99 -8.56 14.49 -16.12
N PRO A 100 -8.90 13.18 -16.18
CA PRO A 100 -8.86 12.30 -15.02
C PRO A 100 -7.41 11.96 -14.63
N THR A 101 -6.81 12.83 -13.81
CA THR A 101 -5.49 12.63 -13.18
C THR A 101 -5.62 11.93 -11.84
N ALA A 102 -4.55 11.24 -11.41
CA ALA A 102 -4.47 10.60 -10.11
C ALA A 102 -3.06 10.74 -9.53
N GLU A 103 -2.97 11.00 -8.23
CA GLU A 103 -1.72 11.10 -7.50
C GLU A 103 -1.41 9.76 -6.79
N PRO A 104 -0.38 9.01 -7.21
CA PRO A 104 0.01 7.78 -6.54
C PRO A 104 0.98 8.04 -5.38
N GLY A 105 0.84 7.27 -4.31
CA GLY A 105 1.83 7.13 -3.24
C GLY A 105 2.17 5.67 -3.02
N ILE A 106 3.46 5.36 -2.89
CA ILE A 106 3.97 4.01 -2.62
C ILE A 106 4.93 4.08 -1.44
N LEU A 107 4.77 3.17 -0.49
CA LEU A 107 5.62 3.04 0.67
C LEU A 107 5.90 1.56 0.93
N VAL A 108 7.17 1.23 1.15
CA VAL A 108 7.63 -0.12 1.50
C VAL A 108 8.48 0.00 2.75
N GLU A 109 8.22 -0.86 3.73
CA GLU A 109 9.02 -0.95 4.94
C GLU A 109 10.49 -1.24 4.61
N ASP A 110 11.43 -0.56 5.30
CA ASP A 110 12.85 -0.54 4.97
C ASP A 110 13.47 -1.94 4.78
N ARG A 111 13.12 -2.91 5.64
CA ARG A 111 13.60 -4.32 5.57
C ARG A 111 13.19 -5.05 4.28
N PHE A 112 12.16 -4.55 3.60
CA PHE A 112 11.53 -5.12 2.41
C PHE A 112 11.82 -4.32 1.14
N GLN A 113 12.61 -3.24 1.23
CA GLN A 113 13.03 -2.45 0.08
C GLN A 113 14.05 -3.19 -0.79
N ALA A 114 14.32 -2.66 -2.00
CA ALA A 114 15.22 -3.23 -3.02
C ALA A 114 14.87 -4.65 -3.54
N GLN A 115 13.68 -5.15 -3.22
CA GLN A 115 13.28 -6.55 -3.49
C GLN A 115 12.10 -6.67 -4.45
N GLY A 116 11.82 -5.58 -5.16
CA GLY A 116 10.77 -5.51 -6.19
C GLY A 116 9.34 -5.41 -5.66
N ILE A 117 9.12 -5.26 -4.34
CA ILE A 117 7.78 -5.08 -3.75
C ILE A 117 7.14 -3.77 -4.24
N GLY A 118 7.89 -2.66 -4.18
CA GLY A 118 7.40 -1.37 -4.69
C GLY A 118 7.01 -1.42 -6.17
N ARG A 119 7.78 -2.15 -6.99
CA ARG A 119 7.47 -2.37 -8.41
C ARG A 119 6.15 -3.13 -8.61
N ARG A 120 5.91 -4.17 -7.81
CA ARG A 120 4.68 -4.97 -7.87
C ARG A 120 3.46 -4.16 -7.44
N LEU A 121 3.59 -3.39 -6.36
CA LEU A 121 2.57 -2.45 -5.93
C LEU A 121 2.23 -1.43 -7.03
N TRP A 122 3.25 -0.85 -7.67
CA TRP A 122 3.07 0.07 -8.80
C TRP A 122 2.34 -0.57 -9.99
N GLN A 123 2.69 -1.81 -10.34
CA GLN A 123 2.03 -2.54 -11.42
C GLN A 123 0.54 -2.79 -11.11
N GLN A 124 0.19 -3.03 -9.85
CA GLN A 124 -1.23 -3.16 -9.47
C GLN A 124 -1.99 -1.85 -9.65
N LEU A 125 -1.40 -0.71 -9.29
CA LEU A 125 -2.03 0.60 -9.52
C LEU A 125 -2.23 0.91 -11.01
N GLN A 126 -1.25 0.57 -11.87
CA GLN A 126 -1.35 0.83 -13.31
C GLN A 126 -2.43 0.01 -14.01
N HIS A 127 -2.73 -1.18 -13.51
CA HIS A 127 -3.72 -2.07 -14.10
C HIS A 127 -5.15 -1.86 -13.54
N HIS A 128 -5.35 -0.88 -12.65
CA HIS A 128 -6.63 -0.55 -12.03
C HIS A 128 -7.21 0.78 -12.53
#